data_AF-A0A357YEV3-F1
#
_entry.id   AF-A0A357YEV3-F1
#
_cell.length_a   1.000
_cell.length_b   1.000
_cell.length_c   1.000
_cell.angle_alpha   90.00
_cell.angle_beta   90.00
_cell.angle_gamma   90.00
#
_symmetry.space_group_name_H-M   'P 1'
#
loop_
_entity.id
_entity.type
_entity.pdbx_description
1 polymer ?
#
loop_
_entity_poly.entity_id
_entity_poly.type
_entity_poly.pdbx_seq_one_letter_code
_entity_poly.pdbx_strand_id
1 'polypeptide(L)'
;EERRLLYVGITRARRTLTLLHAGQRRKFGKPQLRVPSRFIEELPVELVLRSDGAVRPAPTPAEEQATANSFFSGIKALLGE
;
A
#
# COMPACT_ATOMS: atom_id res chain seq x y z
N GLU A 1 -5.78 -12.53 23.97
CA GLU A 1 -4.34 -12.26 23.80
C GLU A 1 -4.02 -11.24 22.70
N GLU A 2 -4.43 -11.46 21.45
CA GLU A 2 -4.06 -10.61 20.30
C GLU A 2 -4.30 -9.10 20.48
N ARG A 3 -5.39 -8.72 21.18
CA ARG A 3 -5.70 -7.32 21.53
C ARG A 3 -4.59 -6.67 22.38
N ARG A 4 -4.03 -7.40 23.35
CA ARG A 4 -2.96 -6.89 24.22
C ARG A 4 -1.67 -6.68 23.44
N LEU A 5 -1.38 -7.57 22.47
CA LEU A 5 -0.22 -7.42 21.58
C LEU A 5 -0.32 -6.14 20.74
N LEU A 6 -1.49 -5.86 20.15
CA LEU A 6 -1.70 -4.62 19.41
C LEU A 6 -1.57 -3.39 20.34
N TYR A 7 -2.20 -3.41 21.51
CA TYR A 7 -2.11 -2.32 22.48
C TYR A 7 -0.65 -2.00 22.85
N VAL A 8 0.15 -3.02 23.15
CA VAL A 8 1.59 -2.85 23.40
C VAL A 8 2.27 -2.28 22.16
N GLY A 9 1.99 -2.78 20.96
CA GLY A 9 2.54 -2.24 19.71
C GLY A 9 2.23 -0.74 19.50
N ILE A 10 0.97 -0.33 19.72
CA ILE A 10 0.53 1.06 19.60
C ILE A 10 1.30 1.95 20.59
N THR A 11 1.36 1.53 21.85
CA THR A 11 2.01 2.32 22.93
C THR A 11 3.53 2.39 22.83
N ARG A 12 4.17 1.64 21.92
CA ARG A 12 5.61 1.80 21.62
C ARG A 12 5.90 3.02 20.75
N ALA A 13 4.95 3.46 19.93
CA ALA A 13 5.13 4.62 19.07
C ALA A 13 5.10 5.91 19.91
N ARG A 14 6.15 6.75 19.80
CA ARG A 14 6.25 8.01 20.57
C ARG A 14 5.72 9.25 19.82
N ARG A 15 5.73 9.22 18.49
CA ARG A 15 5.37 10.38 17.65
C ARG A 15 4.29 10.03 16.64
N THR A 16 4.59 9.08 15.75
CA THR A 16 3.71 8.66 14.66
C THR A 16 3.63 7.14 14.62
N LEU A 17 2.42 6.62 14.36
CA LEU A 17 2.17 5.20 14.17
C LEU A 17 1.59 5.00 12.77
N THR A 18 2.25 4.18 11.96
CA THR A 18 1.74 3.76 10.66
C THR A 18 1.39 2.28 10.71
N LEU A 19 0.12 1.95 10.44
CA LEU A 19 -0.36 0.58 10.34
C LEU A 19 -0.51 0.22 8.86
N LEU A 20 -0.01 -0.96 8.48
CA LEU A 20 -0.04 -1.45 7.11
C LEU A 20 -0.82 -2.76 7.03
N HIS A 21 -1.59 -2.91 5.96
CA HIS A 21 -2.29 -4.13 5.61
C HIS A 21 -1.94 -4.53 4.17
N ALA A 22 -1.72 -5.84 3.96
CA ALA A 22 -1.53 -6.41 2.64
C ALA A 22 -2.71 -7.32 2.32
N GLY A 23 -3.47 -7.01 1.26
CA GLY A 23 -4.64 -7.79 0.84
C GLY A 23 -4.31 -9.21 0.37
N GLN A 24 -3.07 -9.46 -0.05
CA GLN A 24 -2.57 -10.79 -0.39
C GLN A 24 -1.15 -10.98 0.14
N ARG A 25 -0.84 -12.17 0.66
CA ARG A 25 0.51 -12.57 1.08
C ARG A 25 0.82 -13.98 0.63
N ARG A 26 2.09 -14.28 0.36
CA ARG A 26 2.53 -15.66 0.11
C ARG A 26 2.82 -16.34 1.44
N LYS A 27 2.17 -17.47 1.71
CA LYS A 27 2.43 -18.32 2.87
C LYS A 27 2.69 -19.74 2.37
N PHE A 28 3.86 -20.28 2.72
CA PHE A 28 4.30 -21.60 2.23
C PHE A 28 4.21 -21.74 0.70
N GLY A 29 4.73 -20.73 -0.02
CA GLY A 29 4.76 -20.69 -1.49
C GLY A 29 3.43 -20.32 -2.17
N LYS A 30 2.30 -20.43 -1.48
CA LYS A 30 0.97 -20.18 -2.05
C LYS A 30 0.47 -18.75 -1.75
N PRO A 31 -0.13 -18.04 -2.72
CA PRO A 31 -0.81 -16.79 -2.45
C PRO A 31 -2.06 -17.04 -1.59
N GLN A 32 -2.24 -16.23 -0.55
CA GLN A 32 -3.40 -16.26 0.33
C GLN A 32 -3.94 -14.84 0.48
N LEU A 33 -5.23 -14.66 0.22
CA LEU A 33 -5.94 -13.42 0.53
C LEU A 33 -6.00 -13.22 2.03
N ARG A 34 -5.91 -11.96 2.46
CA ARG A 34 -5.92 -11.57 3.86
C ARG A 34 -6.96 -10.49 4.05
N VAL A 35 -7.80 -10.69 5.05
CA VAL A 35 -8.68 -9.62 5.54
C VAL A 35 -7.90 -8.68 6.46
N PRO A 36 -8.26 -7.39 6.52
CA PRO A 36 -7.73 -6.46 7.52
C PRO A 36 -7.93 -6.97 8.94
N SER A 37 -7.08 -6.50 9.87
CA SER A 37 -7.27 -6.81 11.29
C SER A 37 -8.52 -6.10 11.81
N ARG A 38 -9.42 -6.85 12.47
CA ARG A 38 -10.62 -6.30 13.14
C ARG A 38 -10.32 -5.11 14.06
N PHE A 39 -9.13 -5.09 14.68
CA PHE A 39 -8.76 -4.04 15.61
C PHE A 39 -8.50 -2.68 14.93
N ILE A 40 -8.35 -2.64 13.61
CA ILE A 40 -8.22 -1.37 12.86
C ILE A 40 -9.58 -0.64 12.83
N GLU A 41 -10.68 -1.39 12.75
CA GLU A 41 -12.03 -0.82 12.73
C GLU A 41 -12.46 -0.27 14.08
N GLU A 42 -11.84 -0.73 15.16
CA GLU A 42 -12.10 -0.27 16.53
C GLU A 42 -11.34 1.02 16.89
N LEU A 43 -10.43 1.50 16.03
CA LEU A 43 -9.69 2.74 16.27
C LEU A 43 -10.59 3.97 16.08
N PRO A 44 -10.48 5.01 16.94
CA PRO A 44 -11.23 6.25 16.76
C PRO A 44 -10.96 6.88 15.40
N VAL A 45 -12.02 7.17 14.65
CA VAL A 45 -11.92 7.58 13.24
C VAL A 45 -11.23 8.94 13.11
N GLU A 46 -11.43 9.82 14.08
CA GLU A 46 -10.80 11.15 14.14
C GLU A 46 -9.27 11.11 14.30
N LEU A 47 -8.70 9.99 14.74
CA LEU A 47 -7.25 9.82 14.94
C LEU A 47 -6.57 9.07 13.78
N VAL A 48 -7.34 8.56 12.81
CA VAL A 48 -6.83 7.68 11.77
C VAL A 48 -6.92 8.34 10.40
N LEU A 49 -5.75 8.58 9.79
CA LEU A 49 -5.66 8.94 8.39
C LEU A 49 -5.69 7.66 7.55
N ARG A 50 -6.81 7.40 6.87
CA ARG A 50 -6.92 6.28 5.94
C ARG A 50 -6.37 6.68 4.58
N SER A 51 -5.15 6.26 4.31
CA SER A 51 -4.70 6.06 2.94
C SER A 51 -5.27 4.73 2.49
N ASP A 52 -6.56 4.70 2.17
CA ASP A 52 -7.10 3.62 1.35
C ASP A 52 -6.17 3.63 0.14
N GLY A 53 -5.46 2.52 -0.07
CA GLY A 53 -4.62 2.37 -1.24
C GLY A 53 -5.56 2.46 -2.41
N ALA A 54 -5.85 3.69 -2.86
CA ALA A 54 -6.53 3.96 -4.09
C ALA A 54 -5.72 3.11 -5.05
N VAL A 55 -6.35 2.04 -5.54
CA VAL A 55 -5.91 1.39 -6.75
C VAL A 55 -5.68 2.59 -7.65
N ARG A 56 -4.42 2.90 -7.96
CA ARG A 56 -4.14 3.92 -8.96
C ARG A 56 -5.03 3.47 -10.11
N PRO A 57 -6.08 4.24 -10.47
CA PRO A 57 -6.99 3.79 -11.51
C PRO A 57 -6.08 3.40 -12.67
N ALA A 58 -6.31 2.19 -13.20
CA ALA A 58 -5.48 1.70 -14.29
C ALA A 58 -5.40 2.85 -15.30
N PRO A 59 -4.19 3.35 -15.60
CA PRO A 59 -4.05 4.49 -16.50
C PRO A 59 -4.88 4.19 -17.74
N THR A 60 -5.64 5.18 -18.19
CA THR A 60 -6.44 4.99 -19.40
C THR A 60 -5.51 4.56 -20.54
N PRO A 61 -5.98 3.81 -21.56
CA PRO A 61 -5.12 3.37 -22.66
C PRO A 61 -4.33 4.52 -23.32
N ALA A 62 -4.85 5.76 -23.24
CA ALA A 62 -4.19 6.97 -23.70
C ALA A 62 -3.01 7.41 -22.80
N GLU A 63 -3.15 7.32 -21.47
CA GLU A 63 -2.10 7.66 -20.51
C GLU A 63 -0.98 6.61 -20.49
N GLU A 64 -1.30 5.34 -20.73
CA GLU A 64 -0.32 4.26 -20.89
C GLU A 64 0.60 4.52 -22.08
N GLN A 65 0.04 4.91 -23.22
CA GLN A 65 0.81 5.23 -24.42
C GLN A 65 1.70 6.46 -24.22
N ALA A 66 1.19 7.51 -23.55
CA ALA A 66 1.99 8.71 -23.25
C ALA A 66 3.18 8.39 -22.32
N THR A 67 2.96 7.54 -21.31
CA THR A 67 4.00 7.13 -20.36
C THR A 67 5.04 6.22 -21.05
N ALA A 68 4.59 5.30 -21.91
CA ALA A 68 5.47 4.47 -22.72
C ALA A 68 6.31 5.30 -23.70
N ASN A 69 5.69 6.25 -24.42
CA ASN A 69 6.38 7.13 -25.35
C ASN A 69 7.42 8.01 -24.63
N SER A 70 7.08 8.58 -23.46
CA SER A 70 8.01 9.34 -22.63
C SER A 70 9.16 8.49 -22.09
N PHE A 71 8.91 7.20 -21.81
CA PHE A 71 9.91 6.26 -21.34
C PHE A 71 10.89 5.88 -22.45
N PHE A 72 10.37 5.51 -23.63
CA PHE A 72 11.20 5.16 -24.78
C PHE A 72 11.95 6.37 -25.34
N SER A 73 11.41 7.59 -25.27
CA SER A 73 12.13 8.81 -25.67
C SER A 73 13.32 9.08 -24.75
N GLY A 74 13.18 8.87 -23.44
CA GLY A 74 14.27 9.03 -22.48
C GLY A 74 15.39 7.99 -22.68
N ILE A 75 15.01 6.74 -22.96
CA ILE A 75 15.98 5.69 -23.30
C ILE A 75 16.70 5.99 -24.61
N LYS A 76 15.98 6.44 -25.64
CA LYS A 76 16.55 6.81 -26.93
C LYS A 76 17.53 7.98 -26.81
N ALA A 77 17.19 9.00 -26.02
CA ALA A 77 18.08 10.13 -25.75
C ALA A 77 19.37 9.73 -25.01
N LEU A 78 19.32 8.68 -24.17
CA LEU A 78 20.48 8.17 -23.45
C LEU A 78 21.38 7.26 -24.32
N LEU A 79 20.79 6.58 -25.30
CA LEU A 79 21.48 5.69 -26.24
C LEU A 79 22.08 6.41 -27.46
N GLY A 80 21.83 7.71 -27.61
CA GLY A 80 22.56 8.55 -28.55
C GLY A 80 22.27 8.29 -30.04
N GLU A 81 21.02 7.99 -30.40
CA GLU A 81 20.53 8.14 -31.78
C GLU A 81 19.76 9.44 -31.98
#